data_AF-D7E2A8-F1
#
_entry.id   AF-D7E2A8-F1
#
_cell.length_a   1.000
_cell.length_b   1.000
_cell.length_c   1.000
_cell.angle_alpha   90.00
_cell.angle_beta   90.00
_cell.angle_gamma   90.00
#
_symmetry.space_group_name_H-M   'P 1'
#
loop_
_entity.id
_entity.type
_entity.pdbx_description
1 polymer ?
#
loop_
_entity_poly.entity_id
_entity_poly.type
_entity_poly.pdbx_seq_one_letter_code
_entity_poly.pdbx_strand_id
1 'polypeptide(L)' 'MGITKMLTSITQFLCEGFMRIFSPTDDAYPVIGFQPFTGDPYKKGKAASW' A
#
# COMPACT_ATOMS: atom_id res chain seq x y z
N MET A 1 -10.08 36.31 2.17
CA MET A 1 -8.98 35.59 1.48
C MET A 1 -8.20 34.59 2.35
N GLY A 2 -8.58 34.33 3.61
CA GLY A 2 -7.93 33.28 4.44
C GLY A 2 -8.80 32.04 4.66
N ILE A 3 -10.06 32.23 5.01
CA ILE A 3 -11.00 31.15 5.35
C ILE A 3 -11.31 30.26 4.14
N THR A 4 -11.48 30.84 2.95
CA THR A 4 -11.70 30.08 1.71
C THR A 4 -10.53 29.17 1.36
N LYS A 5 -9.28 29.65 1.50
CA LYS A 5 -8.09 28.82 1.28
C LYS A 5 -8.00 27.67 2.27
N MET A 6 -8.26 27.94 3.56
CA MET A 6 -8.29 26.91 4.60
C MET A 6 -9.34 25.83 4.31
N LEU A 7 -10.55 26.22 3.90
CA LEU A 7 -11.61 25.28 3.55
C LEU A 7 -11.21 24.40 2.36
N THR A 8 -10.63 24.99 1.30
CA THR A 8 -10.14 24.24 0.14
C THR A 8 -9.09 23.20 0.53
N SER A 9 -8.12 23.54 1.39
CA SER A 9 -7.10 22.60 1.83
C SER A 9 -7.67 21.42 2.62
N ILE A 10 -8.66 21.67 3.49
CA ILE A 10 -9.34 20.60 4.25
C ILE A 10 -10.12 19.69 3.32
N THR A 11 -10.93 20.26 2.42
CA THR A 11 -11.71 19.50 1.45
C THR A 11 -10.80 18.66 0.57
N GLN A 12 -9.69 19.21 0.08
CA GLN A 12 -8.72 18.49 -0.73
C GLN A 12 -8.13 17.28 0.02
N PHE A 13 -7.66 17.48 1.26
CA PHE A 13 -7.11 16.40 2.08
C PHE A 13 -8.11 15.25 2.30
N LEU A 14 -9.37 15.58 2.59
CA LEU A 14 -10.43 14.59 2.77
C LEU A 14 -10.76 13.86 1.46
N CYS A 15 -10.84 14.58 0.34
CA CYS A 15 -11.12 13.99 -0.97
C CYS A 15 -9.99 13.07 -1.44
N GLU A 16 -8.72 13.44 -1.23
CA GLU A 16 -7.57 12.58 -1.57
C GLU A 16 -7.59 11.28 -0.75
N GLY A 17 -7.87 11.36 0.55
CA GLY A 17 -8.02 10.19 1.40
C GLY A 17 -9.22 9.32 1.00
N PHE A 18 -10.36 9.94 0.70
CA PHE A 18 -11.55 9.26 0.23
C PHE A 18 -11.29 8.51 -1.08
N MET A 19 -10.66 9.18 -2.06
CA MET A 19 -10.29 8.55 -3.33
C MET A 19 -9.28 7.42 -3.12
N ARG A 20 -8.35 7.52 -2.17
CA ARG A 20 -7.41 6.43 -1.89
C ARG A 20 -8.09 5.17 -1.34
N ILE A 21 -9.13 5.33 -0.52
CA ILE A 21 -9.81 4.20 0.15
C ILE A 21 -10.94 3.63 -0.71
N PHE A 22 -11.70 4.50 -1.37
CA PHE A 22 -12.94 4.14 -2.07
C PHE A 22 -12.83 4.26 -3.59
N SER A 23 -11.65 4.55 -4.14
CA SER A 23 -11.46 4.38 -5.59
C SER A 23 -11.67 2.90 -5.95
N PRO A 24 -12.18 2.63 -7.17
CA PRO A 24 -12.06 1.31 -7.75
C PRO A 24 -10.63 0.83 -7.55
N THR A 25 -10.47 -0.34 -6.95
CA THR A 25 -9.16 -0.96 -6.84
C THR A 25 -8.61 -1.08 -8.25
N ASP A 26 -7.42 -0.53 -8.51
CA ASP A 26 -6.66 -0.88 -9.70
C ASP A 26 -6.14 -2.31 -9.48
N ASP A 27 -7.06 -3.26 -9.67
CA ASP A 27 -6.85 -4.69 -9.56
C ASP A 27 -6.29 -5.29 -10.85
N ALA A 28 -5.73 -4.44 -11.73
CA ALA A 28 -4.94 -4.82 -12.89
C ALA A 28 -3.58 -5.40 -12.48
N TYR A 29 -3.58 -6.33 -11.53
CA TYR A 29 -2.46 -7.21 -11.31
C TYR A 29 -2.25 -8.02 -12.59
N PRO A 30 -1.01 -8.13 -13.08
CA PRO A 30 -0.74 -9.02 -14.19
C PRO A 30 -1.21 -10.43 -13.80
N VAL A 31 -1.92 -11.09 -14.73
CA VAL A 31 -2.42 -12.48 -14.57
C VAL A 31 -1.29 -13.45 -14.23
N ILE A 32 -0.06 -13.03 -14.55
CA ILE A 32 1.19 -13.67 -14.16
C ILE A 32 1.86 -12.83 -13.07
N GLY A 33 1.82 -13.31 -11.83
CA GLY A 33 2.73 -12.81 -10.80
C GLY A 33 4.14 -13.26 -11.14
N PHE A 34 5.06 -12.34 -11.45
CA PHE A 34 6.48 -12.67 -11.38
C PHE A 34 6.87 -12.66 -9.91
N GLN A 35 6.95 -13.84 -9.29
CA GLN A 35 7.48 -14.01 -7.94
C GLN A 35 9.01 -13.82 -8.02
N PRO A 36 9.58 -12.68 -7.58
CA PRO A 36 11.00 -12.41 -7.77
C PRO A 36 11.87 -13.10 -6.71
N PHE A 37 11.30 -14.05 -5.97
CA PHE A 37 12.00 -14.84 -4.98
C PHE A 37 11.76 -16.31 -5.29
N THR A 38 12.69 -16.92 -6.02
CA THR A 38 13.09 -18.29 -5.67
C THR A 38 13.69 -18.21 -4.28
N GLY A 39 12.84 -18.22 -3.25
CA GLY A 39 13.31 -18.23 -1.87
C GLY A 39 14.18 -19.47 -1.69
N ASP A 40 15.41 -19.28 -1.22
CA ASP A 40 16.23 -20.42 -0.83
C ASP A 40 15.48 -21.21 0.25
N PRO A 41 15.38 -22.56 0.13
CA PRO A 41 14.79 -23.37 1.18
C PRO A 41 15.47 -23.04 2.52
N TYR A 42 14.66 -22.83 3.56
CA TYR A 42 15.17 -22.63 4.91
C TYR A 42 16.11 -23.79 5.27
N LYS A 43 17.42 -23.51 5.32
CA LYS A 43 18.41 -24.47 5.81
C LYS A 43 18.18 -24.56 7.30
N LYS A 44 17.63 -25.70 7.76
CA LYS A 44 17.41 -26.01 9.17
C LYS A 44 18.71 -25.81 9.94
N GLY A 45 18.89 -24.62 10.52
CA GLY A 45 19.91 -24.40 11.53
C GLY A 45 19.62 -25.36 12.67
N LYS A 46 20.64 -26.03 13.21
CA LYS A 46 20.47 -26.78 14.45
C LYS A 46 19.86 -25.82 15.46
N ALA A 47 18.69 -26.17 16.00
CA ALA A 47 18.07 -25.39 17.05
C ALA A 47 19.14 -25.10 18.11
N ALA A 48 19.36 -23.83 18.43
CA ALA A 48 20.24 -23.48 19.54
C ALA A 48 19.63 -24.14 20.78
N SER A 49 20.34 -25.13 21.33
CA SER A 49 20.05 -25.63 22.67
C SER A 49 20.45 -24.51 23.62
N TRP A 50 19.46 -23.74 24.06
CA TRP A 50 19.57 -22.99 25.30
C TRP A 50 19.48 -23.97 26.47
#